data_AF-A0A818W7U2-F1
#
_entry.id   AF-A0A818W7U2-F1
#
_cell.length_a   1.000
_cell.length_b   1.000
_cell.length_c   1.000
_cell.angle_alpha   90.00
_cell.angle_beta   90.00
_cell.angle_gamma   90.00
#
_symmetry.space_group_name_H-M   'P 1'
#
loop_
_entity.id
_entity.type
_entity.pdbx_description
1 polymer ?
#
loop_
_entity_poly.entity_id
_entity_poly.type
_entity_poly.pdbx_seq_one_letter_code
_entity_poly.pdbx_strand_id
1 'polypeptide(L)'
;MPQYCGVTIVEVQFTEVDDRHPEIAKLVGRGTLFASSDNKGLIGQRNGHNRIRVYITLRVPENWVAESGIAFDKPEQVRDDLLHLFVDWDNSLRNIIRFCDASFAPRPLYMLPINHRWETQQSVTLLGDAAHLMSPFAGEGVNLAMLDATELALAIINADDLKQAIHNYEQKMFSRAAKAADESATNLDLFISPGNAAKLMAEIFKKLMTSGPLNDKEIPVTE
;
A
#
# COMPACT_ATOMS: atom_id res chain seq x y z
N MET A 1 -2.33 -19.70 -2.30
CA MET A 1 -1.72 -19.21 -1.06
C MET A 1 -1.10 -17.85 -1.33
N PRO A 2 -1.05 -16.94 -0.32
CA PRO A 2 -0.33 -15.69 -0.43
C PRO A 2 1.16 -15.91 -0.75
N GLN A 3 1.75 -14.99 -1.50
CA GLN A 3 3.13 -14.98 -1.94
C GLN A 3 3.78 -13.67 -1.51
N TYR A 4 5.02 -13.73 -1.02
CA TYR A 4 5.79 -12.54 -0.69
C TYR A 4 6.02 -11.70 -1.96
N CYS A 5 5.73 -10.40 -1.92
CA CYS A 5 5.81 -9.55 -3.11
C CYS A 5 7.21 -8.95 -3.35
N GLY A 6 8.22 -9.39 -2.60
CA GLY A 6 9.60 -8.91 -2.75
C GLY A 6 9.92 -7.66 -1.93
N VAL A 7 8.95 -7.08 -1.21
CA VAL A 7 9.12 -5.86 -0.41
C VAL A 7 8.77 -6.08 1.04
N THR A 8 9.64 -5.61 1.93
CA THR A 8 9.37 -5.47 3.36
C THR A 8 9.24 -3.99 3.71
N ILE A 9 8.26 -3.68 4.54
CA ILE A 9 8.08 -2.35 5.12
C ILE A 9 8.58 -2.37 6.55
N VAL A 10 9.32 -1.34 6.98
CA VAL A 10 9.48 -1.01 8.39
C VAL A 10 8.60 0.20 8.69
N GLU A 11 7.54 -0.03 9.45
CA GLU A 11 6.62 1.02 9.89
C GLU A 11 7.21 1.73 11.11
N VAL A 12 7.28 3.05 11.02
CA VAL A 12 7.68 3.95 12.11
C VAL A 12 6.67 5.09 12.21
N GLN A 13 6.76 5.88 13.28
CA GLN A 13 5.84 6.99 13.49
C GLN A 13 6.50 8.17 14.20
N PHE A 14 5.79 9.30 14.12
CA PHE A 14 6.00 10.50 14.90
C PHE A 14 4.71 10.83 15.64
N THR A 15 4.81 11.03 16.93
CA THR A 15 3.75 11.55 17.79
C THR A 15 4.02 13.00 18.16
N GLU A 16 2.96 13.80 18.29
CA GLU A 16 3.05 15.24 18.61
C GLU A 16 3.98 15.98 17.63
N VAL A 17 3.86 15.65 16.34
CA VAL A 17 4.89 15.95 15.34
C VAL A 17 5.07 17.46 15.11
N ASP A 18 4.00 18.25 15.21
CA ASP A 18 4.09 19.71 15.07
C ASP A 18 4.89 20.37 16.20
N ASP A 19 4.93 19.75 17.38
CA ASP A 19 5.58 20.30 18.57
C ASP A 19 6.99 19.75 18.75
N ARG A 20 7.15 18.42 18.62
CA ARG A 20 8.41 17.71 18.84
C ARG A 20 9.33 17.73 17.63
N HIS A 21 8.77 17.77 16.41
CA HIS A 21 9.51 17.61 15.15
C HIS A 21 8.97 18.52 14.03
N PRO A 22 8.91 19.85 14.23
CA PRO A 22 8.29 20.79 13.29
C PRO A 22 8.92 20.76 11.89
N GLU A 23 10.20 20.42 11.78
CA GLU A 23 10.89 20.23 10.50
C GLU A 23 10.37 19.00 9.73
N ILE A 24 10.07 17.90 10.42
CA ILE A 24 9.47 16.70 9.82
C ILE A 24 8.03 16.97 9.43
N ALA A 25 7.27 17.66 10.29
CA ALA A 25 5.92 18.10 9.97
C ALA A 25 5.87 18.97 8.71
N LYS A 26 6.83 19.90 8.55
CA LYS A 26 6.94 20.75 7.36
C LYS A 26 7.37 19.96 6.13
N LEU A 27 8.31 19.03 6.27
CA LEU A 27 8.82 18.21 5.16
C LEU A 27 7.72 17.33 4.56
N VAL A 28 6.94 16.65 5.41
CA VAL A 28 5.81 15.81 4.97
C VAL A 28 4.61 16.66 4.54
N GLY A 29 4.40 17.80 5.20
CA GLY A 29 3.28 18.69 4.95
C GLY A 29 1.95 18.13 5.47
N ARG A 30 0.86 18.51 4.79
CA ARG A 30 -0.51 18.16 5.19
C ARG A 30 -1.06 16.89 4.52
N GLY A 31 -0.27 16.24 3.66
CA GLY A 31 -0.68 15.09 2.87
C GLY A 31 0.31 13.94 3.01
N THR A 32 0.71 13.38 1.87
CA THR A 32 1.68 12.29 1.82
C THR A 32 2.93 12.72 1.06
N LEU A 33 4.09 12.48 1.67
CA LEU A 33 5.39 12.55 1.03
C LEU A 33 5.77 11.18 0.49
N PHE A 34 6.25 11.17 -0.74
CA PHE A 34 6.83 9.99 -1.38
C PHE A 34 8.28 10.30 -1.78
N ALA A 35 9.21 9.45 -1.35
CA ALA A 35 10.58 9.44 -1.84
C ALA A 35 10.96 8.00 -2.21
N SER A 36 11.60 7.82 -3.35
CA SER A 36 11.99 6.50 -3.86
C SER A 36 13.30 6.58 -4.64
N SER A 37 14.18 5.63 -4.41
CA SER A 37 15.44 5.47 -5.14
C SER A 37 16.01 4.09 -4.87
N ASP A 38 16.52 3.44 -5.92
CA ASP A 38 17.32 2.22 -5.84
C ASP A 38 16.79 1.17 -4.83
N ASN A 39 15.63 0.59 -5.13
CA ASN A 39 14.99 -0.45 -4.32
C ASN A 39 14.59 -0.03 -2.90
N LYS A 40 14.63 1.27 -2.60
CA LYS A 40 14.29 1.85 -1.29
C LYS A 40 13.26 2.96 -1.45
N GLY A 41 12.42 3.14 -0.44
CA GLY A 41 11.44 4.22 -0.43
C GLY A 41 11.05 4.69 0.97
N LEU A 42 10.62 5.94 1.08
CA LEU A 42 9.97 6.51 2.26
C LEU A 42 8.60 7.03 1.86
N ILE A 43 7.56 6.56 2.55
CA ILE A 43 6.18 7.06 2.39
C ILE A 43 5.76 7.64 3.73
N GLY A 44 5.80 8.97 3.86
CA GLY A 44 5.38 9.68 5.07
C GLY A 44 3.99 10.24 4.91
N GLN A 45 3.02 9.79 5.72
CA GLN A 45 1.64 10.23 5.64
C GLN A 45 1.27 11.03 6.89
N ARG A 46 0.76 12.25 6.68
CA ARG A 46 0.11 13.02 7.73
C ARG A 46 -1.20 12.35 8.13
N ASN A 47 -1.33 11.97 9.40
CA ASN A 47 -2.54 11.39 9.96
C ASN A 47 -3.19 12.35 10.98
N GLY A 48 -4.38 11.97 11.46
CA GLY A 48 -5.05 12.70 12.55
C GLY A 48 -4.27 12.65 13.87
N HIS A 49 -4.69 13.48 14.83
CA HIS A 49 -4.12 13.54 16.19
C HIS A 49 -2.62 13.93 16.25
N ASN A 50 -2.19 14.85 15.39
CA ASN A 50 -0.80 15.36 15.35
C ASN A 50 0.24 14.24 15.18
N ARG A 51 -0.01 13.32 14.24
CA ARG A 51 0.86 12.17 13.95
C ARG A 51 1.27 12.12 12.49
N ILE A 52 2.44 11.58 12.24
CA ILE A 52 2.87 11.12 10.92
C ILE A 52 3.23 9.64 11.05
N ARG A 53 2.65 8.80 10.19
CA ARG A 53 3.15 7.42 9.97
C ARG A 53 4.11 7.43 8.79
N VAL A 54 5.19 6.67 8.91
CA VAL A 54 6.15 6.51 7.82
C VAL A 54 6.37 5.04 7.55
N TYR A 55 6.31 4.69 6.28
CA TYR A 55 6.63 3.36 5.78
C TYR A 55 7.99 3.41 5.09
N ILE A 56 9.00 2.82 5.71
CA ILE A 56 10.32 2.61 5.12
C ILE A 56 10.24 1.32 4.29
N THR A 57 10.30 1.44 2.97
CA THR A 57 10.08 0.33 2.03
C THR A 57 11.41 -0.14 1.48
N LEU A 58 11.63 -1.46 1.48
CA LEU A 58 12.88 -2.09 1.04
C LEU A 58 12.56 -3.30 0.16
N ARG A 59 13.13 -3.39 -1.04
CA ARG A 59 13.10 -4.63 -1.84
C ARG A 59 14.22 -5.55 -1.38
N VAL A 60 13.84 -6.58 -0.63
CA VAL A 60 14.74 -7.50 0.10
C VAL A 60 14.16 -8.91 0.12
N PRO A 61 14.97 -9.96 0.35
CA PRO A 61 14.47 -11.33 0.53
C PRO A 61 13.41 -11.45 1.64
N GLU A 62 12.52 -12.45 1.55
CA GLU A 62 11.42 -12.67 2.50
C GLU A 62 11.90 -12.86 3.94
N ASN A 63 13.03 -13.55 4.11
CA ASN A 63 13.70 -13.83 5.38
C ASN A 63 14.61 -12.69 5.87
N TRP A 64 14.63 -11.53 5.21
CA TRP A 64 15.53 -10.42 5.55
C TRP A 64 15.40 -9.96 7.01
N VAL A 65 14.19 -9.93 7.57
CA VAL A 65 13.99 -9.57 8.98
C VAL A 65 14.75 -10.50 9.92
N ALA A 66 14.85 -11.79 9.58
CA ALA A 66 15.56 -12.78 10.38
C ALA A 66 17.08 -12.84 10.08
N GLU A 67 17.49 -12.53 8.85
CA GLU A 67 18.87 -12.76 8.38
C GLU A 67 19.71 -11.49 8.19
N SER A 68 19.10 -10.30 8.24
CA SER A 68 19.81 -9.03 8.05
C SER A 68 20.79 -8.68 9.18
N GLY A 69 20.65 -9.31 10.35
CA GLY A 69 21.39 -8.96 11.56
C GLY A 69 20.84 -7.73 12.29
N ILE A 70 19.78 -7.09 11.77
CA ILE A 70 19.13 -5.95 12.42
C ILE A 70 18.31 -6.43 13.62
N ALA A 71 18.66 -5.96 14.80
CA ALA A 71 17.97 -6.30 16.04
C ALA A 71 16.70 -5.44 16.22
N PHE A 72 15.59 -5.85 15.60
CA PHE A 72 14.31 -5.11 15.63
C PHE A 72 13.70 -4.90 17.04
N ASP A 73 14.22 -5.57 18.06
CA ASP A 73 13.90 -5.38 19.48
C ASP A 73 14.74 -4.29 20.16
N LYS A 74 15.72 -3.70 19.47
CA LYS A 74 16.64 -2.66 19.98
C LYS A 74 16.55 -1.39 19.13
N PRO A 75 15.61 -0.47 19.43
CA PRO A 75 15.29 0.67 18.55
C PRO A 75 16.48 1.54 18.12
N GLU A 76 17.44 1.79 19.01
CA GLU A 76 18.65 2.57 18.68
C GLU A 76 19.52 1.88 17.62
N GLN A 77 19.69 0.55 17.73
CA GLN A 77 20.47 -0.23 16.77
C GLN A 77 19.76 -0.28 15.41
N VAL A 78 18.44 -0.53 15.40
CA VAL A 78 17.62 -0.49 14.18
C VAL A 78 17.76 0.85 13.48
N ARG A 79 17.72 1.95 14.23
CA ARG A 79 17.85 3.29 13.66
C ARG A 79 19.18 3.48 12.95
N ASP A 80 20.29 3.08 13.58
CA ASP A 80 21.62 3.19 12.99
C ASP A 80 21.75 2.30 11.75
N ASP A 81 21.30 1.04 11.83
CA ASP A 81 21.31 0.09 10.71
C ASP A 81 20.50 0.63 9.51
N LEU A 82 19.29 1.14 9.75
CA LEU A 82 18.49 1.77 8.70
C LEU A 82 19.17 3.03 8.16
N LEU A 83 19.77 3.88 8.99
CA LEU A 83 20.50 5.06 8.52
C LEU A 83 21.71 4.71 7.64
N HIS A 84 22.32 3.53 7.85
CA HIS A 84 23.37 2.99 6.98
C HIS A 84 22.83 2.57 5.61
N LEU A 85 21.65 1.96 5.54
CA LEU A 85 21.00 1.59 4.26
C LEU A 85 20.63 2.81 3.40
N PHE A 86 20.46 3.98 4.03
CA PHE A 86 20.08 5.24 3.38
C PHE A 86 21.23 6.28 3.38
N VAL A 87 22.49 5.85 3.42
CA VAL A 87 23.66 6.75 3.47
C VAL A 87 23.76 7.71 2.28
N ASP A 88 23.24 7.29 1.13
CA ASP A 88 23.22 8.00 -0.15
C ASP A 88 22.06 9.01 -0.29
N TRP A 89 21.17 9.09 0.71
CA TRP A 89 20.01 9.96 0.68
C TRP A 89 20.29 11.33 1.32
N ASP A 90 19.49 12.34 0.92
CA ASP A 90 19.58 13.67 1.52
C ASP A 90 19.30 13.64 3.02
N ASN A 91 20.01 14.49 3.78
CA ASN A 91 19.89 14.54 5.23
C ASN A 91 18.47 14.86 5.72
N SER A 92 17.68 15.63 4.96
CA SER A 92 16.28 15.91 5.32
C SER A 92 15.43 14.64 5.34
N LEU A 93 15.64 13.72 4.40
CA LEU A 93 14.94 12.43 4.36
C LEU A 93 15.49 11.46 5.40
N ARG A 94 16.81 11.43 5.60
CA ARG A 94 17.44 10.61 6.64
C ARG A 94 16.99 11.02 8.05
N ASN A 95 16.66 12.29 8.26
CA ASN A 95 16.13 12.78 9.53
C ASN A 95 14.78 12.13 9.90
N ILE A 96 14.01 11.65 8.92
CA ILE A 96 12.79 10.87 9.19
C ILE A 96 13.14 9.57 9.96
N ILE A 97 14.21 8.88 9.57
CA ILE A 97 14.68 7.67 10.26
C ILE A 97 15.32 8.07 11.60
N ARG A 98 16.14 9.13 11.59
CA ARG A 98 16.90 9.60 12.77
C ARG A 98 16.01 10.01 13.93
N PHE A 99 14.87 10.64 13.67
CA PHE A 99 14.05 11.28 14.71
C PHE A 99 12.71 10.61 14.94
N CYS A 100 12.37 9.53 14.21
CA CYS A 100 11.15 8.79 14.49
C CYS A 100 11.15 8.24 15.92
N ASP A 101 9.94 8.06 16.48
CA ASP A 101 9.76 7.45 17.78
C ASP A 101 10.42 6.06 17.80
N ALA A 102 10.88 5.61 18.97
CA ALA A 102 11.64 4.36 19.15
C ALA A 102 10.77 3.09 19.03
N SER A 103 10.04 2.95 17.91
CA SER A 103 9.16 1.83 17.57
C SER A 103 9.30 1.53 16.09
N PHE A 104 9.87 0.36 15.78
CA PHE A 104 10.10 -0.11 14.42
C PHE A 104 9.36 -1.43 14.22
N ALA A 105 8.37 -1.44 13.34
CA ALA A 105 7.57 -2.63 13.06
C ALA A 105 7.88 -3.16 11.64
N PRO A 106 8.74 -4.17 11.49
CA PRO A 106 8.96 -4.81 10.21
C PRO A 106 7.73 -5.64 9.79
N ARG A 107 7.31 -5.48 8.54
CA ARG A 107 6.13 -6.09 7.92
C ARG A 107 6.49 -6.54 6.50
N PRO A 108 6.86 -7.81 6.29
CA PRO A 108 6.96 -8.38 4.95
C PRO A 108 5.59 -8.32 4.26
N LEU A 109 5.54 -7.87 3.01
CA LEU A 109 4.29 -7.72 2.27
C LEU A 109 3.99 -8.98 1.45
N TYR A 110 2.73 -9.41 1.49
CA TYR A 110 2.24 -10.55 0.75
C TYR A 110 1.06 -10.16 -0.12
N MET A 111 0.84 -10.91 -1.19
CA MET A 111 -0.31 -10.80 -2.08
C MET A 111 -0.78 -12.18 -2.53
N LEU A 112 -2.06 -12.32 -2.86
CA LEU A 112 -2.55 -13.47 -3.60
C LEU A 112 -2.10 -13.37 -5.06
N PRO A 113 -1.99 -14.51 -5.78
CA PRO A 113 -1.67 -14.48 -7.21
C PRO A 113 -2.65 -13.61 -7.99
N ILE A 114 -2.15 -12.89 -9.00
CA ILE A 114 -3.04 -12.14 -9.91
C ILE A 114 -3.98 -13.15 -10.59
N ASN A 115 -5.27 -12.79 -10.71
CA ASN A 115 -6.35 -13.67 -11.15
C ASN A 115 -6.66 -14.85 -10.19
N HIS A 116 -6.32 -14.73 -8.90
CA HIS A 116 -6.75 -15.70 -7.88
C HIS A 116 -8.27 -15.84 -7.91
N ARG A 117 -8.72 -17.11 -8.00
CA ARG A 117 -10.11 -17.51 -8.07
C ARG A 117 -10.28 -18.91 -7.52
N TRP A 118 -11.51 -19.27 -7.22
CA TRP A 118 -11.89 -20.60 -6.75
C TRP A 118 -13.20 -21.04 -7.39
N GLU A 119 -13.53 -22.31 -7.20
CA GLU A 119 -14.84 -22.85 -7.59
C GLU A 119 -15.90 -22.46 -6.55
N THR A 120 -17.03 -21.92 -7.02
CA THR A 120 -18.13 -21.50 -6.16
C THR A 120 -18.65 -22.64 -5.29
N GLN A 121 -18.66 -22.42 -3.97
CA GLN A 121 -19.20 -23.36 -3.00
C GLN A 121 -20.67 -23.06 -2.67
N GLN A 122 -21.37 -24.03 -2.09
CA GLN A 122 -22.82 -23.94 -1.83
C GLN A 122 -23.20 -22.79 -0.87
N SER A 123 -22.38 -22.53 0.15
CA SER A 123 -22.74 -21.64 1.27
C SER A 123 -21.55 -20.91 1.89
N VAL A 124 -20.39 -20.93 1.24
CA VAL A 124 -19.15 -20.31 1.73
C VAL A 124 -18.54 -19.51 0.59
N THR A 125 -18.09 -18.31 0.91
CA THR A 125 -17.31 -17.46 0.01
C THR A 125 -16.38 -16.56 0.82
N LEU A 126 -15.55 -15.78 0.15
CA LEU A 126 -14.56 -14.87 0.75
C LEU A 126 -14.79 -13.45 0.23
N LEU A 127 -14.36 -12.45 1.01
CA LEU A 127 -14.35 -11.04 0.63
C LEU A 127 -13.11 -10.33 1.20
N GLY A 128 -12.78 -9.15 0.68
CA GLY A 128 -11.66 -8.33 1.14
C GLY A 128 -10.31 -9.06 1.01
N ASP A 129 -9.39 -8.81 1.94
CA ASP A 129 -8.05 -9.42 1.88
C ASP A 129 -8.07 -10.95 1.87
N ALA A 130 -9.09 -11.60 2.44
CA ALA A 130 -9.22 -13.05 2.35
C ALA A 130 -9.45 -13.53 0.90
N ALA A 131 -10.15 -12.72 0.09
CA ALA A 131 -10.43 -13.01 -1.31
C ALA A 131 -9.32 -12.53 -2.26
N HIS A 132 -8.74 -11.36 -1.99
CA HIS A 132 -7.91 -10.65 -2.96
C HIS A 132 -6.81 -9.77 -2.35
N LEU A 133 -6.20 -10.19 -1.24
CA LEU A 133 -5.01 -9.53 -0.67
C LEU A 133 -4.03 -9.12 -1.79
N MET A 134 -3.72 -7.84 -1.85
CA MET A 134 -2.83 -7.23 -2.84
C MET A 134 -1.87 -6.27 -2.16
N SER A 135 -0.81 -5.86 -2.87
CA SER A 135 0.10 -4.84 -2.35
C SER A 135 -0.66 -3.53 -2.08
N PRO A 136 -0.22 -2.67 -1.15
CA PRO A 136 -0.95 -1.44 -0.83
C PRO A 136 -0.72 -0.27 -1.82
N PHE A 137 0.01 -0.50 -2.92
CA PHE A 137 0.53 0.56 -3.79
C PHE A 137 -0.48 1.08 -4.83
N ALA A 138 -1.66 0.48 -4.94
CA ALA A 138 -2.82 1.07 -5.62
C ALA A 138 -3.79 1.79 -4.66
N GLY A 139 -3.71 1.56 -3.34
CA GLY A 139 -4.55 2.23 -2.34
C GLY A 139 -6.01 1.77 -2.28
N GLU A 140 -6.41 0.73 -3.02
CA GLU A 140 -7.83 0.37 -3.17
C GLU A 140 -8.34 -0.74 -2.23
N GLY A 141 -7.46 -1.43 -1.49
CA GLY A 141 -7.82 -2.66 -0.77
C GLY A 141 -9.08 -2.56 0.11
N VAL A 142 -9.16 -1.54 0.97
CA VAL A 142 -10.32 -1.36 1.87
C VAL A 142 -11.59 -0.96 1.11
N ASN A 143 -11.48 -0.15 0.05
CA ASN A 143 -12.63 0.25 -0.76
C ASN A 143 -13.24 -0.97 -1.45
N LEU A 144 -12.38 -1.85 -1.98
CA LEU A 144 -12.81 -3.11 -2.59
C LEU A 144 -13.47 -4.03 -1.57
N ALA A 145 -12.90 -4.17 -0.38
CA ALA A 145 -13.49 -4.99 0.69
C ALA A 145 -14.88 -4.48 1.11
N MET A 146 -15.08 -3.15 1.20
CA MET A 146 -16.38 -2.57 1.51
C MET A 146 -17.40 -2.77 0.38
N LEU A 147 -16.96 -2.66 -0.88
CA LEU A 147 -17.79 -2.94 -2.04
C LEU A 147 -18.19 -4.41 -2.08
N ASP A 148 -17.25 -5.33 -1.80
CA ASP A 148 -17.54 -6.76 -1.72
C ASP A 148 -18.62 -7.05 -0.67
N ALA A 149 -18.47 -6.48 0.53
CA ALA A 149 -19.42 -6.68 1.62
C ALA A 149 -20.82 -6.21 1.22
N THR A 150 -20.90 -5.07 0.52
CA THR A 150 -22.16 -4.51 0.02
C THR A 150 -22.78 -5.41 -1.05
N GLU A 151 -22.01 -5.80 -2.06
CA GLU A 151 -22.49 -6.63 -3.16
C GLU A 151 -22.90 -8.03 -2.69
N LEU A 152 -22.14 -8.64 -1.79
CA LEU A 152 -22.47 -9.94 -1.22
C LEU A 152 -23.72 -9.87 -0.35
N ALA A 153 -23.86 -8.86 0.51
CA ALA A 153 -25.07 -8.68 1.32
C ALA A 153 -26.31 -8.52 0.44
N LEU A 154 -26.23 -7.67 -0.59
CA LEU A 154 -27.33 -7.47 -1.55
C LEU A 154 -27.64 -8.75 -2.35
N ALA A 155 -26.63 -9.55 -2.70
CA ALA A 155 -26.83 -10.82 -3.37
C ALA A 155 -27.60 -11.80 -2.47
N ILE A 156 -27.24 -11.90 -1.18
CA ILE A 156 -27.85 -12.82 -0.22
C ILE A 156 -29.31 -12.46 0.08
N ILE A 157 -29.62 -11.19 0.37
CA ILE A 157 -30.99 -10.80 0.80
C ILE A 157 -32.03 -10.97 -0.31
N ASN A 158 -31.59 -11.00 -1.57
CA ASN A 158 -32.46 -11.13 -2.74
C ASN A 158 -32.40 -12.54 -3.36
N ALA A 159 -31.75 -13.51 -2.69
CA ALA A 159 -31.50 -14.83 -3.26
C ALA A 159 -32.64 -15.82 -2.96
N ASP A 160 -33.20 -16.42 -4.03
CA ASP A 160 -33.93 -17.68 -3.93
C ASP A 160 -32.97 -18.90 -3.93
N ASP A 161 -31.82 -18.76 -4.60
CA ASP A 161 -30.72 -19.74 -4.64
C ASP A 161 -29.42 -19.09 -4.17
N LEU A 162 -28.97 -19.48 -2.98
CA LEU A 162 -27.76 -18.94 -2.36
C LEU A 162 -26.49 -19.26 -3.16
N LYS A 163 -26.38 -20.45 -3.76
CA LYS A 163 -25.19 -20.82 -4.53
C LYS A 163 -25.08 -19.95 -5.78
N GLN A 164 -26.20 -19.73 -6.46
CA GLN A 164 -26.23 -18.86 -7.64
C GLN A 164 -25.94 -17.40 -7.27
N ALA A 165 -26.45 -16.92 -6.12
CA ALA A 165 -26.16 -15.57 -5.63
C ALA A 165 -24.66 -15.38 -5.31
N ILE A 166 -24.05 -16.34 -4.61
CA ILE A 166 -22.60 -16.34 -4.34
C ILE A 166 -21.82 -16.35 -5.65
N HIS A 167 -22.18 -17.22 -6.60
CA HIS A 167 -21.52 -17.30 -7.89
C HIS A 167 -21.48 -15.93 -8.60
N ASN A 168 -22.63 -15.26 -8.66
CA ASN A 168 -22.77 -13.97 -9.31
C ASN A 168 -21.94 -12.87 -8.62
N TYR A 169 -21.88 -12.88 -7.29
CA TYR A 169 -20.99 -12.01 -6.51
C TYR A 169 -19.53 -12.28 -6.85
N GLU A 170 -19.11 -13.55 -6.80
CA GLU A 170 -17.73 -13.98 -7.05
C GLU A 170 -17.25 -13.55 -8.44
N GLN A 171 -18.06 -13.69 -9.50
CA GLN A 171 -17.67 -13.27 -10.85
C GLN A 171 -17.36 -11.77 -10.95
N LYS A 172 -18.17 -10.92 -10.29
CA LYS A 172 -17.94 -9.47 -10.25
C LYS A 172 -16.68 -9.13 -9.46
N MET A 173 -16.55 -9.73 -8.27
CA MET A 173 -15.42 -9.54 -7.39
C MET A 173 -14.11 -10.00 -8.05
N PHE A 174 -14.06 -11.18 -8.68
CA PHE A 174 -12.86 -11.68 -9.36
C PHE A 174 -12.36 -10.76 -10.47
N SER A 175 -13.29 -10.26 -11.31
CA SER A 175 -12.94 -9.35 -12.40
C SER A 175 -12.33 -8.04 -11.88
N ARG A 176 -12.96 -7.44 -10.86
CA ARG A 176 -12.47 -6.21 -10.22
C ARG A 176 -11.15 -6.44 -9.49
N ALA A 177 -11.05 -7.51 -8.71
CA ALA A 177 -9.87 -7.86 -7.93
C ALA A 177 -8.65 -8.11 -8.83
N ALA A 178 -8.82 -8.81 -9.96
CA ALA A 178 -7.74 -9.06 -10.91
C ALA A 178 -7.14 -7.76 -11.45
N LYS A 179 -7.99 -6.81 -11.85
CA LYS A 179 -7.55 -5.50 -12.33
C LYS A 179 -6.79 -4.72 -11.25
N ALA A 180 -7.34 -4.64 -10.04
CA ALA A 180 -6.71 -3.91 -8.94
C ALA A 180 -5.38 -4.55 -8.50
N ALA A 181 -5.30 -5.89 -8.48
CA ALA A 181 -4.08 -6.61 -8.15
C ALA A 181 -2.97 -6.37 -9.19
N ASP A 182 -3.32 -6.33 -10.49
CA ASP A 182 -2.38 -6.04 -11.58
C ASP A 182 -1.86 -4.59 -11.52
N GLU A 183 -2.76 -3.63 -11.32
CA GLU A 183 -2.41 -2.22 -11.12
C GLU A 183 -1.50 -2.05 -9.89
N SER A 184 -1.82 -2.71 -8.78
CA SER A 184 -1.02 -2.59 -7.55
C SER A 184 0.34 -3.27 -7.64
N ALA A 185 0.44 -4.41 -8.32
CA ALA A 185 1.73 -5.07 -8.59
C ALA A 185 2.60 -4.19 -9.49
N THR A 186 2.02 -3.61 -10.54
CA THR A 186 2.71 -2.66 -11.42
C THR A 186 3.20 -1.44 -10.64
N ASN A 187 2.35 -0.82 -9.81
CA ASN A 187 2.74 0.34 -9.00
C ASN A 187 3.85 0.02 -7.99
N LEU A 188 3.83 -1.16 -7.36
CA LEU A 188 4.90 -1.61 -6.47
C LEU A 188 6.25 -1.65 -7.20
N ASP A 189 6.28 -2.26 -8.37
CA ASP A 189 7.51 -2.40 -9.16
C ASP A 189 8.00 -1.07 -9.73
N LEU A 190 7.10 -0.15 -10.05
CA LEU A 190 7.47 1.22 -10.42
C LEU A 190 8.07 1.98 -9.24
N PHE A 191 7.41 1.91 -8.07
CA PHE A 191 7.76 2.72 -6.91
C PHE A 191 9.04 2.23 -6.21
N ILE A 192 9.24 0.92 -6.12
CA ILE A 192 10.42 0.29 -5.50
C ILE A 192 11.21 -0.46 -6.58
N SER A 193 11.87 0.29 -7.47
CA SER A 193 12.69 -0.24 -8.56
C SER A 193 14.18 0.10 -8.39
N PRO A 194 15.10 -0.67 -9.03
CA PRO A 194 16.49 -0.28 -9.16
C PRO A 194 16.64 1.07 -9.89
N GLY A 195 17.57 1.91 -9.44
CA GLY A 195 17.88 3.19 -10.10
C GLY A 195 16.76 4.24 -10.03
N ASN A 196 16.30 4.72 -11.19
CA ASN A 196 15.59 5.99 -11.39
C ASN A 196 14.08 6.00 -11.03
N ALA A 197 13.65 5.31 -9.97
CA ALA A 197 12.23 5.23 -9.54
C ALA A 197 11.56 6.61 -9.45
N ALA A 198 12.25 7.61 -8.87
CA ALA A 198 11.76 8.98 -8.79
C ALA A 198 11.49 9.63 -10.16
N LYS A 199 12.31 9.35 -11.18
CA LYS A 199 12.11 9.87 -12.54
C LYS A 199 10.87 9.27 -13.17
N LEU A 200 10.66 7.96 -12.99
CA LEU A 200 9.51 7.24 -13.51
C LEU A 200 8.21 7.72 -12.86
N MET A 201 8.21 7.93 -11.54
CA MET A 201 7.10 8.55 -10.82
C MET A 201 6.81 9.97 -11.33
N ALA A 202 7.84 10.79 -11.54
CA ALA A 202 7.67 12.12 -12.09
C ALA A 202 7.08 12.10 -13.52
N GLU A 203 7.45 11.12 -14.34
CA GLU A 203 6.86 10.92 -15.67
C GLU A 203 5.39 10.49 -15.61
N ILE A 204 5.02 9.65 -14.63
CA ILE A 204 3.62 9.26 -14.39
C ILE A 204 2.78 10.47 -13.97
N PHE A 205 3.26 11.26 -12.99
CA PHE A 205 2.57 12.49 -12.58
C PHE A 205 2.46 13.49 -13.73
N LYS A 206 3.50 13.65 -14.55
CA LYS A 206 3.43 14.49 -15.76
C LYS A 206 2.35 13.99 -16.71
N LYS A 207 2.31 12.68 -17.00
CA LYS A 207 1.27 12.09 -17.84
C LYS A 207 -0.13 12.36 -17.29
N LEU A 208 -0.36 12.11 -16.00
CA LEU A 208 -1.63 12.36 -15.31
C LEU A 208 -2.06 13.83 -15.35
N MET A 209 -1.11 14.76 -15.24
CA MET A 209 -1.39 16.20 -15.32
C MET A 209 -1.60 16.70 -16.76
N THR A 210 -1.08 15.98 -17.76
CA THR A 210 -1.24 16.33 -19.19
C THR A 210 -2.42 15.64 -19.88
N SER A 211 -2.87 14.49 -19.37
CA SER A 211 -4.21 13.98 -19.63
C SER A 211 -5.18 14.88 -18.87
N GLY A 212 -5.86 15.79 -19.57
CA GLY A 212 -6.85 16.70 -18.98
C GLY A 212 -7.92 15.97 -18.14
N PRO A 213 -8.81 16.72 -17.45
CA PRO A 213 -9.80 16.11 -16.57
C PRO A 213 -10.56 15.00 -17.31
N LEU A 214 -10.80 13.89 -16.63
CA LEU A 214 -11.68 12.82 -17.08
C LEU A 214 -12.94 13.47 -17.64
N ASN A 215 -13.20 13.31 -18.94
CA ASN A 215 -14.38 13.87 -19.59
C ASN A 215 -15.61 13.56 -18.74
N ASP A 216 -16.25 14.61 -18.23
CA ASP A 216 -17.63 14.58 -17.77
C ASP A 216 -18.47 14.05 -18.94
N LYS A 217 -18.73 12.74 -18.95
CA LYS A 217 -19.84 12.22 -19.75
C LYS A 217 -21.10 12.68 -19.04
N GLU A 218 -21.68 13.75 -19.58
CA GLU A 218 -23.03 14.23 -19.29
C GLU A 218 -23.96 13.04 -19.02
N ILE A 219 -24.48 12.99 -17.79
CA ILE A 219 -25.64 12.17 -17.48
C ILE A 219 -26.82 12.92 -18.10
N PRO A 220 -27.52 12.36 -19.11
CA PRO A 220 -28.71 13.00 -19.63
C PRO A 220 -29.79 12.92 -18.56
N VAL A 221 -30.16 14.07 -18.00
CA VAL A 221 -31.38 14.22 -17.22
C VAL A 221 -32.51 14.34 -18.24
N THR A 222 -33.28 13.27 -18.42
CA THR A 222 -34.58 13.35 -19.09
C THR A 222 -35.64 13.66 -18.05
N GLU A 223 -36.37 14.76 -18.28
CA GLU A 223 -37.61 15.15 -17.60
C GLU A 223 -38.72 14.08 -17.71
#